data_AF-A0A357V3H8-F1
#
_entry.id   AF-A0A357V3H8-F1
#
_cell.length_a   1.000
_cell.length_b   1.000
_cell.length_c   1.000
_cell.angle_alpha   90.00
_cell.angle_beta   90.00
_cell.angle_gamma   90.00
#
_symmetry.space_group_name_H-M   'P 1'
#
loop_
_entity.id
_entity.type
_entity.pdbx_description
1 polymer ?
#
loop_
_entity_poly.entity_id
_entity_poly.type
_entity_poly.pdbx_seq_one_letter_code
_entity_poly.pdbx_strand_id
1 'polypeptide(L)' 'NFGRKSLNEIKEVLASMGLHLGMEIAAWPPENIEELAKKLEDPF' A
#
# COMPACT_ATOMS: atom_id res chain seq x y z
N ASN A 1 -6.32 -15.76 15.03
CA ASN A 1 -7.12 -16.00 13.81
C ASN A 1 -6.83 -14.88 12.82
N PHE A 2 -5.71 -14.97 12.12
CA PHE A 2 -5.50 -14.16 10.94
C PHE A 2 -6.41 -14.75 9.85
N GLY A 3 -7.37 -13.97 9.37
CA GLY A 3 -8.47 -14.50 8.56
C GLY A 3 -9.43 -13.41 8.12
N ARG A 4 -10.74 -13.68 8.08
CA ARG A 4 -11.74 -12.78 7.50
C ARG A 4 -11.73 -11.35 8.09
N LYS A 5 -11.52 -11.20 9.40
CA LYS A 5 -11.44 -9.88 10.05
C LYS A 5 -10.26 -9.07 9.54
N SER A 6 -9.05 -9.62 9.58
CA SER A 6 -7.84 -8.96 9.07
C SER A 6 -7.93 -8.68 7.56
N LEU A 7 -8.60 -9.56 6.79
CA LEU A 7 -8.83 -9.32 5.37
C LEU A 7 -9.79 -8.14 5.13
N ASN A 8 -10.84 -8.01 5.94
CA ASN A 8 -11.76 -6.89 5.85
C ASN A 8 -11.08 -5.58 6.25
N GLU A 9 -10.26 -5.58 7.30
CA GLU A 9 -9.45 -4.43 7.71
C GLU A 9 -8.51 -3.98 6.57
N ILE A 10 -7.82 -4.92 5.91
CA ILE A 10 -6.98 -4.61 4.73
C ILE A 10 -7.82 -4.01 3.60
N LYS A 11 -9.01 -4.56 3.32
CA LYS A 11 -9.91 -4.03 2.28
C LYS A 11 -10.37 -2.61 2.59
N GLU A 12 -10.74 -2.32 3.85
CA GLU A 12 -11.20 -1.00 4.27
C GLU A 12 -10.10 0.06 4.14
N VAL A 13 -8.86 -0.29 4.53
CA VAL A 13 -7.70 0.60 4.37
C VAL A 13 -7.42 0.87 2.89
N LEU A 14 -7.38 -0.16 2.04
CA LEU A 14 -7.18 0.02 0.60
C LEU A 14 -8.28 0.88 -0.04
N ALA A 15 -9.55 0.66 0.33
CA ALA A 15 -10.67 1.43 -0.16
C ALA A 15 -10.56 2.93 0.19
N SER A 16 -10.04 3.26 1.38
CA SER A 16 -9.77 4.66 1.78
C SER A 16 -8.72 5.36 0.90
N MET A 17 -7.86 4.58 0.24
CA MET A 17 -6.85 5.04 -0.71
C MET A 17 -7.33 4.93 -2.17
N GLY A 18 -8.58 4.51 -2.40
CA GLY A 18 -9.11 4.25 -3.75
C GLY A 18 -8.57 2.97 -4.41
N LEU A 19 -7.95 2.08 -3.64
CA LEU A 19 -7.32 0.85 -4.12
C LEU A 19 -8.17 -0.39 -3.80
N HIS A 20 -7.97 -1.47 -4.57
CA HIS A 20 -8.70 -2.74 -4.40
C HIS A 20 -7.73 -3.93 -4.42
N LEU A 21 -8.08 -5.00 -3.68
CA LEU A 21 -7.33 -6.26 -3.74
C LEU A 21 -7.44 -6.88 -5.12
N GLY A 22 -6.31 -7.33 -5.67
CA GLY A 22 -6.24 -7.93 -7.01
C GLY A 22 -6.27 -6.91 -8.15
N MET A 23 -6.15 -5.60 -7.85
CA MET A 23 -6.01 -4.56 -8.85
C MET A 23 -4.64 -4.64 -9.53
N GLU A 24 -4.61 -4.57 -10.86
CA GLU A 24 -3.39 -4.31 -11.61
C GLU A 24 -3.11 -2.81 -11.61
N ILE A 25 -1.94 -2.41 -11.11
CA ILE A 25 -1.50 -1.01 -11.09
C ILE A 25 -0.35 -0.90 -12.11
N ALA A 26 -0.60 -0.20 -13.21
CA ALA A 26 0.42 0.03 -14.24
C ALA A 26 1.57 0.85 -13.67
N ALA A 27 2.81 0.49 -14.02
CA ALA A 27 4.02 1.15 -13.54
C ALA A 27 4.12 1.23 -12.00
N TRP A 28 3.55 0.24 -11.30
CA TRP A 28 3.78 0.03 -9.87
C TRP A 28 4.83 -1.07 -9.65
N PRO A 29 5.80 -0.87 -8.76
CA PRO A 29 6.05 0.34 -8.00
C PRO A 29 6.54 1.50 -8.90
N PRO A 30 6.33 2.76 -8.51
CA PRO A 30 6.86 3.92 -9.24
C PRO A 30 8.38 3.85 -9.33
N GLU A 31 8.97 4.36 -10.42
CA GLU A 31 10.43 4.35 -10.63
C GLU A 31 11.21 5.03 -9.51
N ASN A 32 10.62 6.02 -8.83
CA ASN A 32 11.21 6.77 -7.73
C ASN A 32 10.94 6.17 -6.34
N ILE A 33 10.47 4.93 -6.22
CA ILE A 33 10.12 4.31 -4.94
C ILE A 33 11.31 4.27 -3.96
N GLU A 34 12.53 4.03 -4.45
CA GLU A 34 13.75 4.00 -3.63
C GLU A 34 14.09 5.38 -3.05
N GLU A 35 13.87 6.46 -3.81
CA GLU A 35 14.09 7.83 -3.33
C GLU A 35 13.06 8.24 -2.28
N LEU A 36 11.79 7.85 -2.47
CA LEU A 36 10.72 8.08 -1.50
C LEU A 36 11.00 7.34 -0.19
N ALA A 37 11.48 6.09 -0.26
CA ALA A 37 11.87 5.32 0.91
C ALA A 37 12.98 6.01 1.70
N LYS A 38 14.05 6.44 1.03
CA LYS A 38 15.17 7.17 1.66
C LYS A 38 14.72 8.46 2.35
N LYS A 39 13.78 9.21 1.76
CA LYS A 39 13.22 10.44 2.37
C LYS A 39 12.39 10.18 3.62
N LEU A 40 11.79 8.99 3.76
CA LEU A 40 11.00 8.61 4.94
C LEU A 40 11.88 8.06 6.07
N GLU A 41 13.01 7.45 5.72
CA GLU A 41 13.99 6.94 6.69
C GLU A 41 14.86 8.02 7.30
N ASP A 42 14.96 9.21 6.68
CA ASP A 42 15.73 10.34 7.21
C ASP A 42 14.96 11.01 8.37
N PRO A 43 15.38 10.82 9.63
CA PRO A 43 14.78 11.52 10.75
C PRO A 43 15.34 12.95 10.74
N PHE A 44 14.46 13.95 10.60
CA PHE A 44 14.80 15.37 10.70
C PHE A 44 15.92 15.70 11.69
#